data_AF-A0A4U9HCM3-F1
#
_entry.id   AF-A0A4U9HCM3-F1
#
_cell.length_a   1.000
_cell.length_b   1.000
_cell.length_c   1.000
_cell.angle_alpha   90.00
_cell.angle_beta   90.00
_cell.angle_gamma   90.00
#
_symmetry.space_group_name_H-M   'P 1'
#
loop_
_entity.id
_entity.type
_entity.pdbx_description
1 polymer ?
#
loop_
_entity_poly.entity_id
_entity_poly.type
_entity_poly.pdbx_seq_one_letter_code
_entity_poly.pdbx_strand_id
1 'polypeptide(L)' 'MQSNVATHGMAVTPHHLASQSALAVLREGGSAIEAMVAAAATVAVVYPHMNGLGGRRFLADRAAGR' A
#
# COMPACT_ATOMS: atom_id res chain seq x y z
N MET A 1 8.70 3.93 23.53
CA MET A 1 8.80 3.77 22.06
C MET A 1 8.00 2.54 21.68
N GLN A 2 6.80 2.70 21.13
CA GLN A 2 5.91 1.57 20.78
C GLN A 2 6.19 1.16 19.34
N SER A 3 6.63 -0.08 19.12
CA SER A 3 6.82 -0.64 17.78
C SER A 3 5.49 -1.09 17.21
N ASN A 4 5.18 -0.69 15.96
CA ASN A 4 4.09 -1.29 15.21
C ASN A 4 4.57 -2.64 14.67
N VAL A 5 3.90 -3.73 15.06
CA VAL A 5 4.22 -5.10 14.64
C VAL A 5 2.98 -5.73 14.04
N ALA A 6 3.13 -6.41 12.90
CA ALA A 6 2.04 -7.13 12.26
C ALA A 6 2.50 -8.53 11.86
N THR A 7 1.71 -9.54 12.24
CA THR A 7 2.04 -10.96 12.04
C THR A 7 1.68 -11.50 10.66
N HIS A 8 0.72 -10.87 9.98
CA HIS A 8 0.12 -11.39 8.73
C HIS A 8 0.31 -10.46 7.52
N GLY A 9 0.90 -9.27 7.72
CA GLY A 9 1.08 -8.27 6.68
C GLY A 9 0.93 -6.84 7.22
N MET A 10 1.69 -5.90 6.68
CA MET A 10 1.66 -4.50 7.06
C MET A 10 1.63 -3.62 5.80
N ALA A 11 0.74 -2.63 5.77
CA ALA A 11 0.72 -1.58 4.77
C ALA A 11 0.96 -0.23 5.47
N VAL A 12 1.93 0.54 4.98
CA VAL A 12 2.29 1.85 5.52
C VAL A 12 2.31 2.86 4.37
N THR A 13 1.53 3.91 4.48
CA THR A 13 1.45 4.97 3.47
C THR A 13 1.37 6.34 4.15
N PRO A 14 1.78 7.43 3.48
CA PRO A 14 1.72 8.79 4.06
C PRO A 14 0.28 9.26 4.33
N HIS A 15 -0.73 8.62 3.73
CA HIS A 15 -2.15 8.93 3.94
C HIS A 15 -2.91 7.73 4.51
N HIS A 16 -3.69 7.92 5.58
CA HIS A 16 -4.40 6.83 6.27
C HIS A 16 -5.39 6.08 5.35
N LEU A 17 -6.12 6.78 4.47
CA LEU A 17 -7.03 6.14 3.50
C LEU A 17 -6.30 5.18 2.54
N ALA A 18 -5.06 5.49 2.16
CA ALA A 18 -4.28 4.61 1.30
C ALA A 18 -3.80 3.36 2.05
N SER A 19 -3.46 3.49 3.34
CA SER A 19 -3.13 2.35 4.19
C SER A 19 -4.35 1.45 4.41
N GLN A 20 -5.53 2.05 4.60
CA GLN A 20 -6.81 1.33 4.73
C GLN A 20 -7.15 0.54 3.46
N SER A 21 -7.00 1.17 2.29
CA SER A 21 -7.23 0.53 0.99
C SER A 21 -6.32 -0.69 0.76
N ALA A 22 -5.02 -0.55 1.02
CA ALA A 22 -4.09 -1.68 0.94
C ALA A 22 -4.38 -2.77 1.97
N LEU A 23 -4.76 -2.40 3.20
CA LEU A 23 -5.15 -3.37 4.24
C LEU A 23 -6.41 -4.13 3.86
N ALA A 24 -7.37 -3.52 3.17
CA ALA A 24 -8.57 -4.21 2.69
C ALA A 24 -8.20 -5.33 1.71
N VAL A 25 -7.32 -5.03 0.74
CA VAL A 25 -6.84 -6.04 -0.23
C VAL A 25 -6.06 -7.17 0.45
N LEU A 26 -5.19 -6.85 1.41
CA LEU A 26 -4.49 -7.89 2.19
C LEU A 26 -5.45 -8.76 3.00
N ARG A 27 -6.52 -8.17 3.55
CA ARG A 27 -7.56 -8.90 4.32
C ARG A 27 -8.41 -9.80 3.44
N GLU A 28 -8.62 -9.43 2.19
CA GLU A 28 -9.33 -10.24 1.19
C GLU A 28 -8.47 -11.40 0.65
N GLY A 29 -7.20 -11.52 1.09
CA GLY A 29 -6.28 -12.55 0.64
C GLY A 29 -5.52 -12.19 -0.64
N GLY A 30 -5.57 -10.92 -1.03
CA GLY A 30 -4.81 -10.40 -2.18
C GLY A 30 -3.31 -10.38 -1.93
N SER A 31 -2.54 -10.39 -3.02
CA SER A 31 -1.09 -10.32 -3.00
C SER A 31 -0.57 -8.96 -2.51
N ALA A 32 0.71 -8.93 -2.08
CA ALA A 32 1.39 -7.70 -1.74
C ALA A 32 1.38 -6.68 -2.90
N ILE A 33 1.45 -7.16 -4.14
CA ILE A 33 1.39 -6.32 -5.34
C ILE A 33 0.02 -5.66 -5.48
N GLU A 34 -1.07 -6.43 -5.34
CA GLU A 34 -2.43 -5.89 -5.43
C GLU A 34 -2.69 -4.84 -4.34
N ALA A 35 -2.25 -5.12 -3.11
CA ALA A 35 -2.35 -4.17 -2.01
C ALA A 35 -1.58 -2.86 -2.30
N MET A 36 -0.39 -2.95 -2.91
CA MET A 36 0.37 -1.78 -3.32
C MET A 36 -0.30 -0.99 -4.45
N VAL A 37 -0.91 -1.67 -5.42
CA VAL A 37 -1.68 -1.02 -6.49
C VAL A 37 -2.87 -0.25 -5.91
N ALA A 38 -3.60 -0.85 -4.97
CA ALA A 38 -4.73 -0.20 -4.29
C ALA A 38 -4.28 1.04 -3.50
N ALA A 39 -3.17 0.95 -2.74
CA ALA A 39 -2.58 2.11 -2.08
C ALA A 39 -2.18 3.20 -3.08
N ALA A 40 -1.52 2.86 -4.18
CA ALA A 40 -1.07 3.84 -5.18
C ALA A 40 -2.25 4.55 -5.85
N ALA A 41 -3.32 3.82 -6.17
CA ALA A 41 -4.55 4.39 -6.71
C ALA A 41 -5.21 5.35 -5.70
N THR A 42 -5.30 4.97 -4.42
CA THR A 42 -5.86 5.84 -3.39
C THR A 42 -4.98 7.07 -3.17
N VAL A 43 -3.65 6.94 -3.11
CA VAL A 43 -2.71 8.08 -2.98
C VAL A 43 -2.88 9.07 -4.13
N ALA A 44 -3.04 8.59 -5.37
CA ALA A 44 -3.25 9.46 -6.52
C ALA A 44 -4.54 10.31 -6.41
N VAL A 45 -5.56 9.81 -5.70
CA VAL A 45 -6.84 10.50 -5.49
C VAL A 45 -6.79 11.42 -4.27
N VAL A 46 -6.27 10.94 -3.14
CA VAL A 46 -6.31 11.67 -1.85
C VAL A 46 -5.10 12.59 -1.67
N TYR A 47 -4.06 12.44 -2.48
CA TYR A 47 -2.80 13.17 -2.37
C TYR A 47 -2.22 13.62 -3.74
N PRO A 48 -3.00 14.38 -4.53
CA PRO A 48 -2.64 14.72 -5.92
C PRO A 48 -1.43 15.68 -6.03
N HIS A 49 -1.16 16.49 -5.00
CA HIS A 49 -0.09 17.49 -5.01
C HIS A 49 1.34 16.91 -4.93
N MET A 50 1.53 15.71 -4.41
CA MET A 50 2.85 15.04 -4.34
C MET A 50 2.96 13.77 -5.20
N ASN A 51 1.84 13.17 -5.62
CA ASN A 51 1.82 11.90 -6.36
C ASN A 51 0.68 11.87 -7.41
N GLY A 52 0.57 12.89 -8.26
CA GLY A 52 -0.36 12.90 -9.39
C GLY A 52 -0.05 11.80 -10.42
N LEU A 53 -0.99 11.51 -11.35
CA LEU A 53 -0.88 10.45 -12.37
C LEU A 53 0.41 10.49 -13.20
N GLY A 54 1.01 11.68 -13.39
CA GLY A 54 2.29 11.91 -14.08
C GLY A 54 3.55 11.68 -13.24
N GLY A 55 3.43 11.35 -11.96
CA GLY A 55 4.55 11.03 -11.07
C GLY A 55 5.10 9.61 -11.32
N ARG A 56 6.42 9.45 -11.16
CA ARG A 56 7.09 8.14 -11.29
C ARG A 56 6.92 7.35 -9.99
N ARG A 57 6.37 6.13 -10.11
CA ARG A 57 6.20 5.16 -9.03
C ARG A 57 7.03 3.92 -9.33
N PHE A 58 7.77 3.43 -8.33
CA PHE A 58 8.58 2.22 -8.44
C PHE A 58 8.06 1.17 -7.46
N LEU A 59 7.86 -0.04 -7.96
CA LEU A 59 7.40 -1.19 -7.19
C LEU A 59 8.51 -2.24 -7.22
N ALA A 60 8.94 -2.68 -6.04
CA ALA A 60 9.78 -3.84 -5.88
C ALA A 60 9.06 -4.82 -4.95
N ASP A 61 8.79 -6.01 -5.46
CA ASP A 61 8.25 -7.10 -4.66
C ASP A 61 9.36 -8.14 -4.44
N ARG A 62 9.48 -8.62 -3.21
CA ARG A 62 10.23 -9.83 -2.93
C ARG A 62 9.21 -10.94 -2.81
N ALA A 63 9.11 -11.77 -3.83
CA ALA A 63 8.28 -12.95 -3.79
C ALA A 63 8.63 -13.78 -2.55
N ALA A 64 7.72 -13.80 -1.58
CA ALA A 64 7.75 -14.81 -0.54
C ALA A 64 7.46 -16.13 -1.25
N GLY A 65 8.45 -17.02 -1.26
CA GLY A 65 8.27 -18.38 -1.78
C GLY A 65 7.06 -19.00 -1.09
N ARG A 66 6.04 -19.29 -1.89
CA ARG A 66 4.86 -20.07 -1.52
C ARG A 66 5.26 -21.45 -1.04
#